data_AF-A0A8J9X3P8-F1
#
_entry.id   AF-A0A8J9X3P8-F1
#
_cell.length_a   1.000
_cell.length_b   1.000
_cell.length_c   1.000
_cell.angle_alpha   90.00
_cell.angle_beta   90.00
_cell.angle_gamma   90.00
#
_symmetry.space_group_name_H-M   'P 1'
#
loop_
_entity.id
_entity.type
_entity.pdbx_description
1 polymer ?
#
loop_
_entity_poly.entity_id
_entity_poly.type
_entity_poly.pdbx_seq_one_letter_code
_entity_poly.pdbx_strand_id
1 'polypeptide(L)' 'NPKRTTKVNLGRVLKTLVHVHGLQLMQDGVFNADPHPGNVLVLPDGRLGLLDYGMV' A
#
# COMPACT_ATOMS: atom_id res chain seq x y z
N ASN A 1 -11.35 22.83 10.02
CA ASN A 1 -10.17 22.45 9.22
C ASN A 1 -10.66 21.79 7.94
N PRO A 2 -10.63 22.45 6.76
CA PRO A 2 -11.23 21.90 5.56
C PRO A 2 -10.50 20.60 5.20
N LYS A 3 -11.26 19.50 5.05
CA LYS A 3 -10.75 18.20 4.65
C LYS A 3 -10.08 18.36 3.28
N ARG A 4 -8.74 18.48 3.25
CA ARG A 4 -7.94 18.47 2.03
C ARG A 4 -8.24 17.16 1.30
N THR A 5 -9.07 17.24 0.27
CA THR A 5 -9.38 16.11 -0.60
C THR A 5 -8.24 16.02 -1.60
N THR A 6 -7.14 15.37 -1.21
CA THR A 6 -6.06 15.05 -2.13
C THR A 6 -6.64 14.11 -3.19
N LYS A 7 -6.58 14.48 -4.48
CA LYS A 7 -6.99 13.57 -5.56
C LYS A 7 -6.07 12.36 -5.54
N VAL A 8 -6.60 11.21 -5.10
CA VAL A 8 -5.87 9.94 -5.11
C VAL A 8 -5.92 9.35 -6.51
N ASN A 9 -4.76 9.02 -7.08
CA ASN A 9 -4.68 8.25 -8.31
C ASN A 9 -4.72 6.76 -7.97
N LEU A 10 -5.91 6.16 -8.03
CA LEU A 10 -6.13 4.76 -7.69
C LEU A 10 -5.27 3.80 -8.54
N GLY A 11 -5.11 4.08 -9.83
CA GLY A 11 -4.28 3.26 -10.71
C GLY A 11 -2.80 3.22 -10.28
N ARG A 12 -2.25 4.36 -9.86
CA ARG A 12 -0.89 4.42 -9.31
C ARG A 12 -0.76 3.67 -7.99
N VAL A 13 -1.76 3.78 -7.11
CA VAL A 13 -1.79 3.08 -5.82
C VAL A 13 -1.79 1.57 -6.04
N LEU A 14 -2.71 1.07 -6.87
CA LEU A 14 -2.82 -0.35 -7.20
C LEU A 14 -1.54 -0.88 -7.84
N LYS A 15 -0.97 -0.14 -8.81
CA LYS A 15 0.29 -0.52 -9.45
C LYS A 15 1.42 -0.68 -8.42
N THR A 16 1.52 0.25 -7.48
CA THR A 16 2.57 0.21 -6.44
C THR A 16 2.33 -0.94 -5.47
N LEU A 17 1.09 -1.18 -5.03
CA LEU A 17 0.74 -2.28 -4.14
C LEU A 17 1.07 -3.65 -4.73
N VAL A 18 0.69 -3.88 -6.00
CA VAL A 18 0.98 -5.12 -6.72
C VAL A 18 2.49 -5.31 -6.89
N HIS A 19 3.22 -4.23 -7.19
CA HIS A 19 4.67 -4.31 -7.35
C HIS A 19 5.38 -4.71 -6.06
N VAL A 20 5.03 -4.08 -4.93
CA VAL A 20 5.62 -4.40 -3.62
C VAL A 20 5.27 -5.83 -3.19
N HIS A 21 4.03 -6.27 -3.35
CA HIS A 21 3.65 -7.67 -3.03
C HIS A 21 4.36 -8.68 -3.92
N GLY A 22 4.59 -8.34 -5.20
CA GLY A 22 5.38 -9.17 -6.11
C GLY A 22 6.83 -9.33 -5.64
N LEU A 23 7.46 -8.25 -5.16
CA LEU A 23 8.81 -8.31 -4.58
C LEU A 23 8.83 -9.18 -3.32
N GLN A 24 7.89 -8.96 -2.40
CA GLN A 24 7.76 -9.77 -1.19
C GLN A 24 7.63 -11.27 -1.49
N LEU A 25 6.76 -11.63 -2.44
CA LEU A 25 6.53 -13.01 -2.84
C LEU A 25 7.72 -13.63 -3.57
N MET A 26 8.26 -12.93 -4.57
CA MET A 26 9.20 -13.53 -5.53
C MET A 26 10.66 -13.35 -5.13
N GLN A 27 10.99 -12.32 -4.36
CA GLN A 27 12.35 -11.98 -3.97
C GLN A 27 12.61 -12.25 -2.49
N ASP A 28 11.72 -11.81 -1.61
CA ASP A 28 11.94 -11.88 -0.16
C ASP A 28 11.46 -13.21 0.46
N GLY A 29 10.60 -13.96 -0.25
CA GLY A 29 10.05 -15.23 0.21
C GLY A 29 9.12 -15.13 1.42
N VAL A 30 8.73 -13.91 1.80
CA VAL A 30 7.82 -13.57 2.90
C VAL A 30 6.93 -12.44 2.41
N PHE A 31 5.62 -12.56 2.60
CA PHE A 31 4.67 -11.59 2.05
C PHE A 31 3.52 -11.29 3.00
N ASN A 32 2.97 -10.08 2.91
CA ASN A 32 1.76 -9.77 3.64
C ASN A 32 0.58 -10.52 3.01
N ALA A 33 0.04 -11.51 3.71
CA ALA A 33 -1.02 -12.36 3.20
C ALA A 33 -2.41 -11.70 3.25
N ASP A 34 -2.58 -10.61 4.01
CA ASP A 34 -3.83 -9.85 4.10
C ASP A 34 -3.59 -8.34 3.87
N PRO A 35 -3.39 -7.91 2.61
CA PRO A 35 -3.31 -6.49 2.27
C PRO A 35 -4.68 -5.82 2.30
N HIS A 36 -5.24 -5.68 3.50
CA HIS A 36 -6.51 -5.00 3.73
C HIS A 36 -6.38 -3.50 3.44
N PRO A 37 -7.37 -2.84 2.79
CA PRO A 37 -7.32 -1.40 2.53
C PRO A 37 -7.12 -0.55 3.79
N GLY A 38 -7.58 -1.04 4.95
CA GLY A 38 -7.37 -0.38 6.25
C GLY A 38 -5.90 -0.26 6.66
N ASN A 39 -5.03 -1.08 6.10
CA ASN A 39 -3.59 -1.11 6.37
C ASN A 39 -2.76 -0.32 5.36
N VAL A 40 -3.41 0.34 4.39
CA VAL A 40 -2.74 1.12 3.34
C VAL A 40 -3.07 2.60 3.48
N LEU A 41 -2.05 3.40 3.79
CA LEU A 41 -2.14 4.86 3.87
C LEU A 41 -1.54 5.50 2.62
N VAL A 42 -2.30 6.36 1.93
CA VAL A 42 -1.75 7.22 0.87
C VAL A 42 -1.22 8.50 1.51
N LEU A 43 0.09 8.71 1.43
CA LEU A 43 0.75 9.88 2.00
C LEU A 43 0.55 11.12 1.11
N PRO A 44 0.67 12.36 1.66
CA PRO A 44 0.50 13.59 0.88
C PRO A 44 1.48 13.74 -0.30
N ASP A 45 2.63 13.07 -0.25
CA ASP A 45 3.66 13.03 -1.30
C ASP A 45 3.42 11.90 -2.34
N GLY A 46 2.32 11.14 -2.20
CA GLY A 46 1.94 10.07 -3.11
C GLY A 46 2.63 8.73 -2.85
N ARG A 47 3.40 8.58 -1.75
CA ARG A 47 3.90 7.28 -1.29
C ARG A 47 2.80 6.47 -0.58
N LEU A 48 3.05 5.18 -0.43
CA LEU A 48 2.20 4.27 0.36
C LEU A 48 2.87 3.96 1.70
N GLY A 49 2.12 4.10 2.78
CA GLY A 49 2.45 3.54 4.09
C GLY A 49 1.70 2.22 4.27
N LEU A 50 2.43 1.15 4.59
CA LEU A 50 1.87 -0.15 4.95
C LEU A 50 1.96 -0.30 6.47
N LEU A 51 0.81 -0.40 7.14
CA LEU A 51 0.72 -0.22 8.60
C LEU A 51 0.82 -1.53 9.39
N ASP A 52 0.38 -2.63 8.79
CA ASP A 52 0.26 -3.91 9.47
C ASP A 52 0.84 -5.04 8.63
N TYR A 53 1.57 -5.92 9.30
CA TYR A 53 2.17 -7.15 8.79
C TYR A 53 1.88 -8.33 9.75
N GLY A 54 0.79 -8.26 10.52
CA GLY A 54 0.41 -9.29 11.49
C GLY A 54 0.11 -10.66 10.87
N MET A 55 -0.15 -10.70 9.56
CA MET A 55 -0.23 -11.91 8.75
C MET A 55 0.88 -11.90 7.69
N VAL A 56 1.95 -12.64 7.97
CA VAL A 56 3.16 -12.83 7.12
C VAL A 56 3.26 -14.24 6.56
#